data_AF-A0A9D6XCV5-F1
#
_entry.id   AF-A0A9D6XCV5-F1
#
_cell.length_a   1.000
_cell.length_b   1.000
_cell.length_c   1.000
_cell.angle_alpha   90.00
_cell.angle_beta   90.00
_cell.angle_gamma   90.00
#
_symmetry.space_group_name_H-M   'P 1'
#
loop_
_entity.id
_entity.type
_entity.pdbx_description
1 polymer ?
#
loop_
_entity_poly.entity_id
_entity_poly.type
_entity_poly.pdbx_seq_one_letter_code
_entity_poly.pdbx_strand_id
1 'polypeptide(L)'
;MSEIQVDMFEVQLGAALLLQFKTGKGRVVRVLADAGVTASGYRPDHVRNKLQGAFTAFNGGPPRLDLIIGTHYDADHLDGLVPIIEDRGIDIGEAWMPPVANDTQIHAEEESIEEHHLLGHQFSGEGGEGVLASYLNAKADICAHLRDLEVMANEYQPDTLRQPYERIRSAGERVREGKSEVEWFKEQIKEASYSLGQVRDTHADDDIEPSSSGGATEDSALRPYFVAQSLVMFPLWLSDAQHKEYFKSTWSGNPALAVPQARSMAYIRRSAAKDAINAASLCKVVKALKMRGIPTSYQMIKDGQPRRFVWKEEGHRFVPGAQLTSDGPELTLLGPSEGLVKKHWNKLPIGNYLARLALMAVPVKSITASNQLSYVARLSAHEQGLLVCGDAGCVDFKPARGNYYTPLLNALGRLHIIQIAHHGGNNAHFYNVLLEAGYPKQTDSSLLLLSHATDDKSRPSKNFGLFIEQARKEGDDMKLLFTSQPTADKVKDYKRIIHTVVGAPNKVGDIRVQFDGGHWKVLNHAIKV
;
A
#
# COMPACT_ATOMS: atom_id res chain seq x y z
N MET A 1 -20.79 15.81 -24.42
CA MET A 1 -19.75 14.88 -24.94
C MET A 1 -18.82 14.71 -23.77
N SER A 2 -18.61 13.50 -23.26
CA SER A 2 -18.08 13.37 -21.89
C SER A 2 -16.73 14.02 -21.66
N GLU A 3 -16.60 14.69 -20.53
CA GLU A 3 -15.42 15.47 -20.15
C GLU A 3 -14.47 14.63 -19.30
N ILE A 4 -15.01 13.79 -18.40
CA ILE A 4 -14.25 12.89 -17.54
C ILE A 4 -14.91 11.51 -17.51
N GLN A 5 -14.13 10.44 -17.50
CA GLN A 5 -14.58 9.09 -17.20
C GLN A 5 -13.64 8.45 -16.18
N VAL A 6 -14.23 7.71 -15.24
CA VAL A 6 -13.51 6.89 -14.27
C VAL A 6 -14.02 5.47 -14.40
N ASP A 7 -13.11 4.55 -14.67
CA ASP A 7 -13.33 3.11 -14.62
C ASP A 7 -12.58 2.55 -13.43
N MET A 8 -13.29 1.96 -12.47
CA MET A 8 -12.67 1.18 -11.40
C MET A 8 -12.90 -0.30 -11.68
N PHE A 9 -11.80 -1.01 -11.94
CA PHE A 9 -11.84 -2.41 -12.30
C PHE A 9 -12.02 -3.27 -11.06
N GLU A 10 -12.85 -4.29 -11.19
CA GLU A 10 -13.03 -5.31 -10.19
C GLU A 10 -11.80 -6.21 -10.14
N VAL A 11 -11.08 -6.18 -9.01
CA VAL A 11 -9.84 -6.92 -8.77
C VAL A 11 -9.86 -7.67 -7.43
N GLN A 12 -11.04 -7.80 -6.80
CA GLN A 12 -11.26 -8.26 -5.43
C GLN A 12 -10.51 -7.44 -4.37
N LEU A 13 -9.25 -7.79 -4.08
CA LEU A 13 -8.37 -7.08 -3.15
C LEU A 13 -7.36 -6.30 -3.98
N GLY A 14 -7.12 -5.06 -3.59
CA GLY A 14 -6.48 -4.06 -4.44
C GLY A 14 -7.50 -3.07 -5.02
N ALA A 15 -6.96 -2.06 -5.70
CA ALA A 15 -7.73 -1.10 -6.47
C ALA A 15 -7.02 -0.92 -7.82
N ALA A 16 -7.76 -0.84 -8.91
CA ALA A 16 -7.22 -0.51 -10.23
C ALA A 16 -8.18 0.48 -10.90
N LEU A 17 -7.69 1.67 -11.22
CA LEU A 17 -8.51 2.78 -11.72
C LEU A 17 -7.91 3.37 -12.99
N LEU A 18 -8.73 3.47 -14.03
CA LEU A 18 -8.43 4.26 -15.21
C LEU A 18 -9.22 5.58 -15.16
N LEU A 19 -8.49 6.69 -15.14
CA LEU A 19 -9.01 8.04 -15.22
C LEU A 19 -8.78 8.58 -16.62
N GLN A 20 -9.81 9.12 -17.25
CA GLN A 20 -9.75 9.66 -18.61
C GLN A 20 -10.34 11.07 -18.63
N PHE A 21 -9.60 12.03 -19.19
CA PHE A 21 -9.98 13.44 -19.23
C PHE A 21 -9.92 13.98 -20.65
N LYS A 22 -10.94 14.71 -21.10
CA LYS A 22 -10.83 15.54 -22.30
C LYS A 22 -10.30 16.92 -21.93
N THR A 23 -9.24 17.33 -22.60
CA THR A 23 -8.71 18.71 -22.53
C THR A 23 -9.60 19.68 -23.31
N GLY A 24 -9.40 20.98 -23.12
CA GLY A 24 -10.13 22.01 -23.88
C GLY A 24 -9.92 21.93 -25.41
N LYS A 25 -8.85 21.26 -25.87
CA LYS A 25 -8.57 21.02 -27.29
C LYS A 25 -9.09 19.66 -27.80
N GLY A 26 -9.85 18.94 -26.98
CA GLY A 26 -10.42 17.63 -27.33
C GLY A 26 -9.46 16.45 -27.24
N ARG A 27 -8.19 16.66 -26.88
CA ARG A 27 -7.24 15.58 -26.58
C ARG A 27 -7.67 14.81 -25.33
N VAL A 28 -7.50 13.49 -25.33
CA VAL A 28 -7.70 12.64 -24.16
C VAL A 28 -6.39 12.45 -23.40
N VAL A 29 -6.42 12.66 -22.10
CA VAL A 29 -5.35 12.33 -21.14
C VAL A 29 -5.79 11.13 -20.32
N ARG A 30 -4.95 10.09 -20.22
CA ARG A 30 -5.28 8.86 -19.49
C ARG A 30 -4.28 8.58 -18.37
N VAL A 31 -4.79 8.39 -17.15
CA VAL A 31 -4.00 8.01 -15.98
C VAL A 31 -4.51 6.66 -15.47
N LEU A 32 -3.63 5.66 -15.44
CA LEU A 32 -3.91 4.36 -14.83
C LEU A 32 -3.25 4.30 -13.46
N ALA A 33 -4.03 4.11 -12.41
CA ALA A 33 -3.54 3.83 -11.07
C ALA A 33 -3.75 2.34 -10.76
N ASP A 34 -2.64 1.62 -10.61
CA ASP A 34 -2.54 0.18 -10.36
C ASP A 34 -3.21 -0.73 -11.39
N ALA A 35 -2.88 -2.02 -11.32
CA ALA A 35 -3.54 -3.05 -12.11
C ALA A 35 -3.45 -4.47 -11.51
N GLY A 36 -2.87 -4.60 -10.31
CA GLY A 36 -2.60 -5.90 -9.72
C GLY A 36 -3.86 -6.66 -9.32
N VAL A 37 -3.72 -7.99 -9.33
CA VAL A 37 -4.76 -8.93 -8.91
C VAL A 37 -4.10 -10.14 -8.27
N THR A 38 -4.49 -10.49 -7.05
CA THR A 38 -4.00 -11.69 -6.33
C THR A 38 -5.08 -12.69 -5.99
N ALA A 39 -6.34 -12.37 -6.27
CA ALA A 39 -7.44 -13.29 -6.03
C ALA A 39 -7.34 -14.55 -6.91
N SER A 40 -7.57 -15.70 -6.29
CA SER A 40 -7.61 -16.99 -7.00
C SER A 40 -8.62 -16.95 -8.16
N GLY A 41 -8.20 -17.43 -9.33
CA GLY A 41 -9.04 -17.45 -10.54
C GLY A 41 -8.87 -16.22 -11.44
N TYR A 42 -8.13 -15.20 -10.99
CA TYR A 42 -7.78 -14.06 -11.83
C TYR A 42 -6.41 -14.28 -12.46
N ARG A 43 -6.28 -13.84 -13.71
CA ARG A 43 -5.01 -13.85 -14.43
C ARG A 43 -4.34 -12.47 -14.32
N PRO A 44 -3.00 -12.39 -14.39
CA PRO A 44 -2.30 -11.10 -14.34
C PRO A 44 -2.73 -10.09 -15.43
N ASP A 45 -3.21 -10.58 -16.58
CA ASP A 45 -3.68 -9.77 -17.70
C ASP A 45 -5.14 -9.29 -17.55
N HIS A 46 -5.77 -9.47 -16.39
CA HIS A 46 -7.17 -9.16 -16.14
C HIS A 46 -7.54 -7.70 -16.47
N VAL A 47 -6.81 -6.73 -15.90
CA VAL A 47 -7.05 -5.30 -16.15
C VAL A 47 -6.70 -4.93 -17.59
N ARG A 48 -5.57 -5.44 -18.10
CA ARG A 48 -5.14 -5.24 -19.49
C ARG A 48 -6.25 -5.59 -20.48
N ASN A 49 -6.91 -6.73 -20.28
CA ASN A 49 -7.97 -7.20 -21.18
C ASN A 49 -9.25 -6.33 -21.14
N LYS A 50 -9.43 -5.53 -20.09
CA LYS A 50 -10.56 -4.59 -19.93
C LYS A 50 -10.27 -3.19 -20.48
N LEU A 51 -8.99 -2.79 -20.59
CA LEU A 51 -8.59 -1.44 -21.00
C LEU A 51 -9.15 -1.03 -22.38
N GLN A 52 -9.13 -1.92 -23.36
CA GLN A 52 -9.61 -1.60 -24.71
C GLN A 52 -11.09 -1.19 -24.70
N GLY A 53 -11.92 -1.89 -23.91
CA GLY A 53 -13.32 -1.55 -23.71
C GLY A 53 -13.51 -0.19 -23.05
N ALA A 54 -12.68 0.14 -22.06
CA ALA A 54 -12.70 1.44 -21.38
C ALA A 54 -12.25 2.60 -22.28
N PHE A 55 -11.21 2.39 -23.10
CA PHE A 55 -10.74 3.38 -24.08
C PHE A 55 -11.81 3.67 -25.14
N THR A 56 -12.45 2.62 -25.64
CA THR A 56 -13.50 2.71 -26.66
C THR A 56 -14.72 3.44 -26.09
N ALA A 57 -15.12 3.13 -24.86
CA ALA A 57 -16.29 3.75 -24.22
C ALA A 57 -16.15 5.28 -24.06
N PHE A 58 -14.94 5.78 -23.82
CA PHE A 58 -14.70 7.23 -23.71
C PHE A 58 -14.60 7.94 -25.08
N ASN A 59 -14.62 7.17 -26.19
CA ASN A 59 -14.38 7.64 -27.55
C ASN A 59 -13.07 8.44 -27.67
N GLY A 60 -12.04 8.02 -26.94
CA GLY A 60 -10.72 8.63 -27.02
C GLY A 60 -9.94 8.08 -28.22
N GLY A 61 -8.95 8.85 -28.69
CA GLY A 61 -8.03 8.44 -29.76
C GLY A 61 -7.22 7.17 -29.41
N PRO A 62 -6.07 6.93 -30.08
CA PRO A 62 -5.35 5.66 -29.98
C PRO A 62 -5.08 5.21 -28.53
N PRO A 63 -4.96 3.88 -28.28
CA PRO A 63 -4.65 3.34 -26.96
C PRO A 63 -3.34 3.90 -26.42
N ARG A 64 -3.45 4.86 -25.51
CA ARG A 64 -2.32 5.51 -24.85
C ARG A 64 -2.65 5.77 -23.40
N LEU A 65 -1.72 5.41 -22.52
CA LEU A 65 -1.67 5.81 -21.12
C LEU A 65 -0.62 6.92 -21.00
N ASP A 66 -1.05 8.09 -20.57
CA ASP A 66 -0.14 9.21 -20.39
C ASP A 66 0.67 9.07 -19.11
N LEU A 67 0.07 8.51 -18.06
CA LEU A 67 0.71 8.21 -16.79
C LEU A 67 0.22 6.86 -16.24
N ILE A 68 1.15 6.02 -15.81
CA ILE A 68 0.89 4.88 -14.93
C ILE A 68 1.36 5.23 -13.52
N ILE A 69 0.53 4.97 -12.50
CA ILE A 69 0.88 5.13 -11.08
C ILE A 69 0.78 3.76 -10.42
N GLY A 70 1.89 3.26 -9.88
CA GLY A 70 1.85 2.16 -8.91
C GLY A 70 1.64 2.79 -7.54
N THR A 71 0.44 2.71 -6.99
CA THR A 71 0.05 3.51 -5.82
C THR A 71 0.71 3.03 -4.54
N HIS A 72 1.07 1.76 -4.43
CA HIS A 72 1.93 1.28 -3.34
C HIS A 72 2.71 0.04 -3.74
N TYR A 73 3.57 -0.40 -2.83
CA TYR A 73 4.65 -1.35 -3.11
C TYR A 73 4.21 -2.81 -3.22
N ASP A 74 3.01 -3.15 -2.76
CA ASP A 74 2.63 -4.56 -2.69
C ASP A 74 2.40 -5.19 -4.06
N ALA A 75 2.74 -6.47 -4.17
CA ALA A 75 2.64 -7.24 -5.40
C ALA A 75 1.21 -7.26 -5.98
N ASP A 76 0.18 -7.23 -5.14
CA ASP A 76 -1.24 -7.20 -5.54
C ASP A 76 -1.69 -5.87 -6.16
N HIS A 77 -0.82 -4.87 -6.22
CA HIS A 77 -1.05 -3.62 -6.95
C HIS A 77 -0.18 -3.53 -8.20
N LEU A 78 1.07 -4.02 -8.10
CA LEU A 78 2.08 -3.84 -9.14
C LEU A 78 2.09 -4.94 -10.21
N ASP A 79 1.84 -6.21 -9.87
CA ASP A 79 2.09 -7.34 -10.79
C ASP A 79 1.27 -7.26 -12.08
N GLY A 80 0.03 -6.74 -12.01
CA GLY A 80 -0.84 -6.59 -13.18
C GLY A 80 -0.45 -5.44 -14.11
N LEU A 81 0.51 -4.59 -13.73
CA LEU A 81 1.06 -3.55 -14.61
C LEU A 81 1.98 -4.16 -15.68
N VAL A 82 2.68 -5.25 -15.38
CA VAL A 82 3.62 -5.90 -16.30
C VAL A 82 2.98 -6.22 -17.66
N PRO A 83 1.84 -6.95 -17.76
CA PRO A 83 1.22 -7.26 -19.05
C PRO A 83 0.71 -6.01 -19.79
N ILE A 84 0.42 -4.91 -19.10
CA ILE A 84 0.04 -3.63 -19.73
C ILE A 84 1.27 -2.95 -20.32
N ILE A 85 2.37 -2.93 -19.58
CA ILE A 85 3.65 -2.33 -20.01
C ILE A 85 4.23 -3.09 -21.20
N GLU A 86 4.16 -4.42 -21.19
CA GLU A 86 4.68 -5.27 -22.26
C GLU A 86 3.85 -5.18 -23.55
N ASP A 87 2.57 -4.79 -23.46
CA ASP A 87 1.67 -4.66 -24.61
C ASP A 87 2.06 -3.48 -25.52
N ARG A 88 2.68 -3.79 -26.67
CA ARG A 88 3.09 -2.79 -27.67
C ARG A 88 1.91 -2.09 -28.36
N GLY A 89 0.69 -2.60 -28.21
CA GLY A 89 -0.53 -1.94 -28.67
C GLY A 89 -0.96 -0.76 -27.79
N ILE A 90 -0.39 -0.62 -26.59
CA ILE A 90 -0.65 0.50 -25.68
C ILE A 90 0.60 1.36 -25.61
N ASP A 91 0.48 2.61 -26.04
CA ASP A 91 1.53 3.62 -25.88
C ASP A 91 1.55 4.13 -24.43
N ILE A 92 2.74 4.36 -23.86
CA ILE A 92 2.89 4.75 -22.45
C ILE A 92 3.85 5.94 -22.36
N GLY A 93 3.37 7.05 -21.79
CA GLY A 93 4.14 8.29 -21.64
C GLY A 93 5.17 8.23 -20.52
N GLU A 94 4.72 7.97 -19.30
CA GLU A 94 5.57 7.88 -18.11
C GLU A 94 4.97 6.96 -17.04
N ALA A 95 5.79 6.54 -16.08
CA ALA A 95 5.39 5.72 -14.95
C ALA A 95 5.91 6.30 -13.62
N TRP A 96 5.05 6.40 -12.63
CA TRP A 96 5.41 6.78 -11.26
C TRP A 96 5.28 5.57 -10.35
N MET A 97 6.41 5.10 -9.84
CA MET A 97 6.50 3.92 -9.00
C MET A 97 6.69 4.33 -7.53
N PRO A 98 6.29 3.49 -6.55
CA PRO A 98 6.44 3.81 -5.14
C PRO A 98 7.90 4.08 -4.78
N PRO A 99 8.22 5.18 -4.06
CA PRO A 99 9.58 5.53 -3.67
C PRO A 99 10.02 4.68 -2.47
N VAL A 100 10.38 3.42 -2.70
CA VAL A 100 10.82 2.51 -1.64
C VAL A 100 12.34 2.56 -1.53
N ALA A 101 12.86 2.98 -0.38
CA ALA A 101 14.30 2.97 -0.11
C ALA A 101 14.81 1.55 0.17
N ASN A 102 16.07 1.29 -0.17
CA ASN A 102 16.73 0.02 0.12
C ASN A 102 17.14 -0.05 1.60
N ASP A 103 16.29 -0.68 2.41
CA ASP A 103 16.47 -0.88 3.85
C ASP A 103 17.53 -1.94 4.23
N THR A 104 18.23 -2.52 3.25
CA THR A 104 19.35 -3.45 3.49
C THR A 104 20.71 -2.77 3.41
N GLN A 105 20.76 -1.52 2.93
CA GLN A 105 21.99 -0.74 2.84
C GLN A 105 22.25 0.03 4.15
N ILE A 106 23.51 0.07 4.57
CA ILE A 106 23.93 0.89 5.70
C ILE A 106 24.05 2.34 5.22
N HIS A 107 23.47 3.25 5.98
CA HIS A 107 23.49 4.68 5.71
C HIS A 107 23.62 5.46 7.03
N ALA A 108 23.96 6.75 6.98
CA ALA A 108 24.01 7.57 8.18
C ALA A 108 22.58 7.98 8.62
N GLU A 109 22.35 8.16 9.93
CA GLU A 109 21.03 8.54 10.44
C GLU A 109 20.57 9.92 9.92
N GLU A 110 21.51 10.85 9.76
CA GLU A 110 21.24 12.21 9.27
C GLU A 110 21.12 12.28 7.74
N GLU A 111 21.45 11.21 7.02
CA GLU A 111 21.47 11.18 5.56
C GLU A 111 20.09 11.46 4.95
N SER A 112 20.05 12.29 3.92
CA SER A 112 18.84 12.55 3.15
C SER A 112 18.61 11.44 2.11
N ILE A 113 17.35 11.09 1.87
CA ILE A 113 17.01 10.17 0.79
C ILE A 113 17.29 10.85 -0.55
N GLU A 114 17.88 10.08 -1.45
CA GLU A 114 18.19 10.46 -2.83
C GLU A 114 17.74 9.34 -3.76
N GLU A 115 17.67 9.61 -5.07
CA GLU A 115 17.19 8.62 -6.04
C GLU A 115 17.99 7.31 -6.01
N HIS A 116 19.30 7.40 -5.81
CA HIS A 116 20.18 6.23 -5.77
C HIS A 116 19.93 5.31 -4.56
N HIS A 117 19.22 5.78 -3.54
CA HIS A 117 18.78 4.99 -2.39
C HIS A 117 17.50 4.18 -2.66
N LEU A 118 16.75 4.49 -3.73
CA LEU A 118 15.46 3.89 -4.00
C LEU A 118 15.61 2.57 -4.78
N LEU A 119 14.98 1.50 -4.29
CA LEU A 119 15.02 0.16 -4.88
C LEU A 119 14.66 0.16 -6.37
N GLY A 120 13.60 0.88 -6.75
CA GLY A 120 13.19 0.95 -8.15
C GLY A 120 14.28 1.56 -9.04
N HIS A 121 14.93 2.64 -8.58
CA HIS A 121 16.04 3.26 -9.32
C HIS A 121 17.22 2.29 -9.41
N GLN A 122 17.60 1.64 -8.30
CA GLN A 122 18.69 0.67 -8.27
C GLN A 122 18.43 -0.53 -9.20
N PHE A 123 17.19 -1.06 -9.23
CA PHE A 123 16.79 -2.15 -10.13
C PHE A 123 16.86 -1.75 -11.61
N SER A 124 16.69 -0.46 -11.92
CA SER A 124 16.79 0.05 -13.27
C SER A 124 18.24 0.21 -13.76
N GLY A 125 19.23 0.20 -12.86
CA GLY A 125 20.66 0.33 -13.19
C GLY A 125 21.26 -0.87 -13.95
N GLU A 126 22.52 -0.76 -14.38
CA GLU A 126 23.23 -1.86 -15.08
C GLU A 126 23.41 -3.11 -14.20
N GLY A 127 23.53 -2.94 -12.87
CA GLY A 127 23.64 -4.02 -11.90
C GLY A 127 22.34 -4.42 -11.20
N GLY A 128 21.17 -4.02 -11.73
CA GLY A 128 19.89 -4.15 -11.04
C GLY A 128 19.52 -5.58 -10.59
N GLU A 129 19.93 -6.60 -11.36
CA GLU A 129 19.73 -8.01 -10.96
C GLU A 129 20.57 -8.40 -9.75
N GLY A 130 21.82 -7.92 -9.67
CA GLY A 130 22.69 -8.13 -8.53
C GLY A 130 22.19 -7.41 -7.27
N VAL A 131 21.58 -6.22 -7.44
CA VAL A 131 20.92 -5.50 -6.33
C VAL A 131 19.75 -6.31 -5.79
N LEU A 132 18.87 -6.80 -6.67
CA LEU A 132 17.74 -7.64 -6.25
C LEU A 132 18.25 -8.90 -5.54
N ALA A 133 19.21 -9.63 -6.11
CA ALA A 133 19.75 -10.85 -5.50
C ALA A 133 20.35 -10.56 -4.11
N SER A 134 21.08 -9.46 -3.95
CA SER A 134 21.65 -9.05 -2.65
C SER A 134 20.55 -8.72 -1.63
N TYR A 135 19.52 -7.98 -2.05
CA TYR A 135 18.37 -7.65 -1.22
C TYR A 135 17.61 -8.90 -0.77
N LEU A 136 17.31 -9.83 -1.71
CA LEU A 136 16.63 -11.08 -1.42
C LEU A 136 17.46 -11.97 -0.48
N ASN A 137 18.77 -12.06 -0.67
CA ASN A 137 19.65 -12.78 0.23
C ASN A 137 19.63 -12.19 1.65
N ALA A 138 19.75 -10.87 1.79
CA ALA A 138 19.67 -10.21 3.09
C ALA A 138 18.32 -10.47 3.80
N LYS A 139 17.20 -10.42 3.07
CA LYS A 139 15.88 -10.76 3.63
C LYS A 139 15.76 -12.25 3.97
N ALA A 140 16.38 -13.13 3.19
CA ALA A 140 16.39 -14.56 3.48
C ALA A 140 17.20 -14.87 4.74
N ASP A 141 18.35 -14.22 4.94
CA ASP A 141 19.18 -14.37 6.13
C ASP A 141 18.43 -13.90 7.39
N ILE A 142 17.74 -12.75 7.31
CA ILE A 142 16.83 -12.25 8.36
C ILE A 142 15.77 -13.31 8.71
N CYS A 143 15.09 -13.86 7.70
CA CYS A 143 14.05 -14.85 7.90
C CYS A 143 14.58 -16.14 8.54
N ALA A 144 15.73 -16.64 8.07
CA ALA A 144 16.36 -17.84 8.61
C ALA A 144 16.81 -17.64 10.06
N HIS A 145 17.45 -16.51 10.36
CA HIS A 145 17.91 -16.18 11.70
C HIS A 145 16.76 -16.09 12.72
N LEU A 146 15.67 -15.39 12.37
CA LEU A 146 14.50 -15.26 13.23
C LEU A 146 13.79 -16.59 13.44
N ARG A 147 13.69 -17.41 12.38
CA ARG A 147 13.11 -18.75 12.48
C ARG A 147 13.88 -19.63 13.46
N ASP A 148 15.21 -19.60 13.42
CA ASP A 148 16.05 -20.37 14.34
C ASP A 148 15.79 -19.98 15.80
N LEU A 149 15.64 -18.68 16.08
CA LEU A 149 15.30 -18.19 17.41
C LEU A 149 13.87 -18.57 17.83
N GLU A 150 12.89 -18.51 16.92
CA GLU A 150 11.52 -18.99 17.16
C GLU A 150 11.51 -20.49 17.51
N VAL A 151 12.30 -21.31 16.82
CA VAL A 151 12.43 -22.75 17.07
C VAL A 151 13.04 -22.99 18.44
N MET A 152 14.10 -22.26 18.80
CA MET A 152 14.74 -22.36 20.12
C MET A 152 13.80 -21.96 21.25
N ALA A 153 12.93 -20.96 21.05
CA ALA A 153 11.96 -20.54 22.07
C ALA A 153 10.99 -21.66 22.48
N ASN A 154 10.68 -22.57 21.56
CA ASN A 154 9.81 -23.71 21.82
C ASN A 154 10.40 -24.71 22.82
N GLU A 155 11.73 -24.80 22.95
CA GLU A 155 12.39 -25.67 23.93
C GLU A 155 12.06 -25.28 25.38
N TYR A 156 11.70 -24.01 25.62
CA TYR A 156 11.43 -23.46 26.95
C TYR A 156 9.94 -23.46 27.32
N GLN A 157 9.05 -23.54 26.33
CA GLN A 157 7.59 -23.51 26.52
C GLN A 157 6.86 -24.47 25.53
N PRO A 158 7.19 -25.78 25.56
CA PRO A 158 6.76 -26.72 24.52
C PRO A 158 5.24 -26.90 24.46
N ASP A 159 4.53 -26.86 25.59
CA ASP A 159 3.07 -27.06 25.61
C ASP A 159 2.29 -25.85 25.05
N THR A 160 2.87 -24.66 25.13
CA THR A 160 2.26 -23.42 24.62
C THR A 160 2.51 -23.22 23.12
N LEU A 161 3.64 -23.73 22.60
CA LEU A 161 4.08 -23.54 21.22
C LEU A 161 3.99 -24.82 20.34
N ARG A 162 3.52 -25.95 20.91
CA ARG A 162 3.52 -27.29 20.29
C ARG A 162 2.85 -27.39 18.92
N GLN A 163 1.63 -26.84 18.78
CA GLN A 163 0.84 -27.00 17.55
C GLN A 163 1.40 -26.21 16.34
N PRO A 164 1.87 -24.95 16.50
CA PRO A 164 2.65 -24.27 15.46
C PRO A 164 3.95 -25.01 15.11
N TYR A 165 4.64 -25.57 16.10
CA TYR A 165 6.02 -26.06 15.98
C TYR A 165 6.21 -27.37 15.19
N GLU A 166 5.37 -28.40 15.42
CA GLU A 166 5.50 -29.67 14.67
C GLU A 166 5.37 -29.47 13.14
N ARG A 167 4.62 -28.44 12.73
CA ARG A 167 4.49 -28.03 11.33
C ARG A 167 5.70 -27.23 10.82
N ILE A 168 6.29 -26.37 11.64
CA ILE A 168 7.49 -25.61 11.28
C ILE A 168 8.71 -26.52 11.13
N ARG A 169 8.88 -27.52 12.01
CA ARG A 169 10.02 -28.46 11.98
C ARG A 169 9.96 -29.38 10.76
N SER A 170 8.78 -29.93 10.43
CA SER A 170 8.59 -30.79 9.26
C SER A 170 8.71 -30.04 7.92
N ALA A 171 8.44 -28.73 7.90
CA ALA A 171 8.64 -27.89 6.73
C ALA A 171 10.12 -27.47 6.54
N GLY A 172 10.86 -27.18 7.62
CA GLY A 172 12.20 -26.58 7.58
C GLY A 172 13.33 -27.50 7.12
N GLU A 173 13.21 -28.81 7.34
CA GLU A 173 14.22 -29.79 6.90
C GLU A 173 14.25 -30.00 5.37
N ARG A 174 13.38 -29.30 4.60
CA ARG A 174 13.30 -29.40 3.13
C ARG A 174 13.10 -28.04 2.43
N VAL A 175 13.97 -27.03 2.59
CA VAL A 175 13.71 -25.76 1.87
C VAL A 175 14.94 -24.97 1.41
N ARG A 176 15.40 -25.33 0.21
CA ARG A 176 15.85 -24.42 -0.86
C ARG A 176 15.97 -25.18 -2.18
N GLU A 177 16.15 -26.49 -2.13
CA GLU A 177 16.20 -27.36 -3.31
C GLU A 177 14.85 -27.37 -4.06
N GLY A 178 14.84 -26.77 -5.25
CA GLY A 178 13.77 -26.90 -6.23
C GLY A 178 12.60 -25.90 -6.16
N LYS A 179 12.61 -24.91 -5.24
CA LYS A 179 11.60 -23.85 -5.18
C LYS A 179 12.13 -22.53 -5.73
N SER A 180 11.27 -21.71 -6.31
CA SER A 180 11.62 -20.32 -6.61
C SER A 180 11.79 -19.51 -5.32
N GLU A 181 12.60 -18.44 -5.36
CA GLU A 181 12.83 -17.57 -4.20
C GLU A 181 11.50 -16.99 -3.64
N VAL A 182 10.59 -16.59 -4.51
CA VAL A 182 9.27 -16.05 -4.12
C VAL A 182 8.42 -17.10 -3.40
N GLU A 183 8.45 -18.36 -3.84
CA GLU A 183 7.74 -19.45 -3.15
C GLU A 183 8.31 -19.70 -1.76
N TRP A 184 9.64 -19.61 -1.60
CA TRP A 184 10.29 -19.71 -0.30
C TRP A 184 9.80 -18.62 0.66
N PHE A 185 9.74 -17.37 0.21
CA PHE A 185 9.22 -16.27 1.05
C PHE A 185 7.73 -16.43 1.39
N LYS A 186 6.90 -16.94 0.46
CA LYS A 186 5.48 -17.25 0.73
C LYS A 186 5.33 -18.30 1.84
N GLU A 187 6.22 -19.29 1.87
CA GLU A 187 6.27 -20.27 2.95
C GLU A 187 6.69 -19.65 4.28
N GLN A 188 7.65 -18.73 4.28
CA GLN A 188 8.02 -17.99 5.49
C GLN A 188 6.85 -17.18 6.05
N ILE A 189 6.06 -16.51 5.20
CA ILE A 189 4.83 -15.83 5.63
C ILE A 189 3.84 -16.81 6.26
N LYS A 190 3.59 -17.95 5.60
CA LYS A 190 2.67 -18.98 6.09
C LYS A 190 3.12 -19.56 7.44
N GLU A 191 4.38 -19.90 7.58
CA GLU A 191 4.97 -20.41 8.82
C GLU A 191 4.90 -19.37 9.95
N ALA A 192 5.24 -18.11 9.68
CA ALA A 192 5.14 -17.04 10.67
C ALA A 192 3.70 -16.81 11.13
N SER A 193 2.73 -16.86 10.21
CA SER A 193 1.30 -16.77 10.56
C SER A 193 0.87 -17.89 11.51
N TYR A 194 1.41 -19.11 11.39
CA TYR A 194 1.18 -20.17 12.37
C TYR A 194 1.78 -19.85 13.75
N SER A 195 3.02 -19.34 13.82
CA SER A 195 3.63 -18.88 15.09
C SER A 195 2.79 -17.80 15.79
N LEU A 196 2.10 -16.98 15.00
CA LEU A 196 1.20 -15.92 15.48
C LEU A 196 -0.20 -16.43 15.88
N GLY A 197 -0.49 -17.71 15.68
CA GLY A 197 -1.83 -18.27 15.90
C GLY A 197 -2.87 -17.83 14.86
N GLN A 198 -2.43 -17.30 13.72
CA GLN A 198 -3.28 -16.84 12.65
C GLN A 198 -3.54 -18.00 11.66
N VAL A 199 -4.80 -18.42 11.57
CA VAL A 199 -5.22 -19.57 10.72
C VAL A 199 -5.31 -19.16 9.24
N ARG A 200 -5.37 -17.86 8.93
CA ARG A 200 -5.38 -17.29 7.59
C ARG A 200 -4.60 -15.97 7.56
N ASP A 201 -3.81 -15.76 6.51
CA ASP A 201 -3.25 -14.45 6.19
C ASP A 201 -4.37 -13.63 5.56
N THR A 202 -4.99 -12.74 6.34
CA THR A 202 -5.99 -11.81 5.84
C THR A 202 -5.45 -10.40 5.99
N HIS A 203 -5.29 -9.68 4.89
CA HIS A 203 -4.97 -8.23 4.84
C HIS A 203 -6.01 -7.35 5.58
N ALA A 204 -7.01 -7.96 6.22
CA ALA A 204 -8.15 -7.36 6.89
C ALA A 204 -7.84 -6.79 8.28
N ASP A 205 -6.87 -7.39 8.97
CA ASP A 205 -6.54 -7.13 10.38
C ASP A 205 -5.16 -6.46 10.55
N ASP A 206 -4.53 -6.05 9.43
CA ASP A 206 -3.34 -5.20 9.49
C ASP A 206 -3.80 -3.81 9.96
N ASP A 207 -3.89 -3.63 11.27
CA ASP A 207 -4.14 -2.32 11.88
C ASP A 207 -3.08 -1.34 11.34
N ILE A 208 -3.52 -0.36 10.55
CA ILE A 208 -2.67 0.77 10.19
C ILE A 208 -2.52 1.57 11.48
N GLU A 209 -1.44 1.32 12.21
CA GLU A 209 -1.13 2.09 13.41
C GLU A 209 -1.14 3.58 13.04
N PRO A 210 -2.02 4.40 13.63
CA PRO A 210 -1.92 5.83 13.43
C PRO A 210 -0.53 6.24 13.91
N SER A 211 0.13 7.15 13.19
CA SER A 211 1.41 7.77 13.59
C SER A 211 1.40 8.31 15.04
N SER A 212 0.23 8.42 15.67
CA SER A 212 0.01 8.85 17.04
C SER A 212 -0.13 7.76 18.13
N SER A 213 -0.19 6.45 17.84
CA SER A 213 -0.35 5.43 18.92
C SER A 213 0.93 4.72 19.36
N GLY A 214 2.05 4.92 18.67
CA GLY A 214 3.34 4.28 19.01
C GLY A 214 4.50 5.26 19.18
N GLY A 215 4.65 6.25 18.29
CA GLY A 215 5.91 7.00 18.18
C GLY A 215 6.29 7.84 19.41
N ALA A 216 5.33 8.32 20.19
CA ALA A 216 5.63 9.12 21.37
C ALA A 216 6.18 8.29 22.53
N THR A 217 5.66 7.09 22.76
CA THR A 217 6.11 6.14 23.79
C THR A 217 7.21 5.25 23.27
N GLU A 218 7.28 4.95 21.98
CA GLU A 218 8.43 4.30 21.36
C GLU A 218 9.63 5.24 21.34
N ASP A 219 9.59 6.45 20.77
CA ASP A 219 10.76 7.36 20.79
C ASP A 219 11.16 7.80 22.20
N SER A 220 10.21 7.97 23.13
CA SER A 220 10.54 8.27 24.53
C SER A 220 10.95 7.06 25.35
N ALA A 221 10.56 5.83 24.98
CA ALA A 221 11.15 4.59 25.53
C ALA A 221 12.47 4.22 24.83
N LEU A 222 12.70 4.75 23.61
CA LEU A 222 13.95 4.67 22.87
C LEU A 222 14.94 5.72 23.35
N ARG A 223 14.51 6.81 24.00
CA ARG A 223 15.43 7.82 24.57
C ARG A 223 16.32 7.23 25.69
N PRO A 224 15.81 6.44 26.64
CA PRO A 224 16.63 5.60 27.51
C PRO A 224 17.48 4.58 26.75
N TYR A 225 17.08 4.14 25.55
CA TYR A 225 17.86 3.21 24.72
C TYR A 225 18.99 3.88 23.95
N PHE A 226 18.86 5.11 23.45
CA PHE A 226 19.99 5.87 22.91
C PHE A 226 20.98 6.25 24.03
N VAL A 227 20.46 6.52 25.23
CA VAL A 227 21.27 6.72 26.45
C VAL A 227 21.84 5.39 26.99
N ALA A 228 21.14 4.26 26.81
CA ALA A 228 21.61 2.93 27.15
C ALA A 228 22.47 2.30 26.05
N GLN A 229 22.43 2.73 24.79
CA GLN A 229 23.43 2.38 23.77
C GLN A 229 24.80 2.89 24.20
N SER A 230 24.84 4.02 24.91
CA SER A 230 26.05 4.53 25.56
C SER A 230 26.40 3.86 26.90
N LEU A 231 25.52 3.05 27.52
CA LEU A 231 25.71 2.52 28.89
C LEU A 231 25.54 0.99 29.06
N VAL A 232 24.87 0.33 28.12
CA VAL A 232 24.64 -1.12 28.00
C VAL A 232 24.96 -1.45 26.55
N MET A 233 26.20 -1.86 26.33
CA MET A 233 26.66 -2.39 25.04
C MET A 233 25.91 -3.67 24.71
N PHE A 234 24.68 -3.57 24.18
CA PHE A 234 24.08 -4.65 23.42
C PHE A 234 24.74 -4.59 22.04
N PRO A 235 25.68 -5.47 21.72
CA PRO A 235 26.48 -5.26 20.53
C PRO A 235 25.60 -5.51 19.30
N LEU A 236 25.40 -4.48 18.48
CA LEU A 236 24.78 -4.61 17.15
C LEU A 236 25.60 -5.49 16.19
N TRP A 237 26.73 -5.99 16.69
CA TRP A 237 27.75 -6.82 16.05
C TRP A 237 27.72 -8.26 16.59
N LEU A 238 26.73 -8.64 17.43
CA LEU A 238 26.64 -10.02 17.90
C LEU A 238 26.42 -10.95 16.70
N SER A 239 27.30 -11.93 16.59
CA SER A 239 27.13 -13.06 15.70
C SER A 239 25.87 -13.84 16.05
N ASP A 240 25.37 -14.63 15.09
CA ASP A 240 24.23 -15.51 15.29
C ASP A 240 24.34 -16.40 16.55
N ALA A 241 25.55 -16.90 16.82
CA ALA A 241 25.83 -17.69 18.01
C ALA A 241 25.61 -16.90 19.32
N GLN A 242 25.97 -15.62 19.32
CA GLN A 242 25.82 -14.78 20.49
C GLN A 242 24.36 -14.35 20.72
N HIS A 243 23.58 -14.11 19.66
CA HIS A 243 22.13 -13.94 19.81
C HIS A 243 21.48 -15.18 20.40
N LYS A 244 21.82 -16.36 19.88
CA LYS A 244 21.31 -17.65 20.41
C LYS A 244 21.65 -17.81 21.89
N GLU A 245 22.91 -17.59 22.27
CA GLU A 245 23.33 -17.71 23.68
C GLU A 245 22.62 -16.69 24.59
N TYR A 246 22.45 -15.45 24.12
CA TYR A 246 21.71 -14.43 24.87
C TYR A 246 20.26 -14.85 25.15
N PHE A 247 19.51 -15.24 24.12
CA PHE A 247 18.12 -15.64 24.28
C PHE A 247 18.00 -16.94 25.09
N LYS A 248 18.93 -17.88 24.91
CA LYS A 248 19.04 -19.10 25.71
C LYS A 248 19.21 -18.77 27.21
N SER A 249 20.14 -17.89 27.55
CA SER A 249 20.34 -17.44 28.93
C SER A 249 19.12 -16.71 29.48
N THR A 250 18.51 -15.85 28.67
CA THR A 250 17.33 -15.05 29.05
C THR A 250 16.12 -15.94 29.33
N TRP A 251 15.82 -16.90 28.46
CA TRP A 251 14.69 -17.83 28.63
C TRP A 251 14.95 -18.88 29.70
N SER A 252 16.21 -19.27 29.93
CA SER A 252 16.57 -20.11 31.08
C SER A 252 16.27 -19.39 32.40
N GLY A 253 16.58 -18.08 32.47
CA GLY A 253 16.29 -17.26 33.65
C GLY A 253 14.81 -16.88 33.79
N ASN A 254 14.09 -16.74 32.67
CA ASN A 254 12.67 -16.40 32.66
C ASN A 254 11.94 -17.03 31.44
N PRO A 255 11.47 -18.29 31.57
CA PRO A 255 10.81 -19.01 30.48
C PRO A 255 9.54 -18.34 29.94
N ALA A 256 8.89 -17.49 30.74
CA ALA A 256 7.67 -16.79 30.33
C ALA A 256 7.90 -15.77 29.20
N LEU A 257 9.15 -15.34 28.97
CA LEU A 257 9.52 -14.41 27.90
C LEU A 257 9.62 -15.08 26.52
N ALA A 258 9.76 -16.41 26.47
CA ALA A 258 10.00 -17.14 25.22
C ALA A 258 8.86 -16.95 24.21
N VAL A 259 7.61 -17.13 24.65
CA VAL A 259 6.41 -17.01 23.79
C VAL A 259 6.20 -15.60 23.21
N PRO A 260 6.17 -14.51 24.02
CA PRO A 260 5.97 -13.16 23.47
C PRO A 260 7.12 -12.70 22.56
N GLN A 261 8.36 -13.09 22.86
CA GLN A 261 9.51 -12.77 22.00
C GLN A 261 9.47 -13.57 20.69
N ALA A 262 9.14 -14.87 20.72
CA ALA A 262 8.95 -15.67 19.51
C ALA A 262 7.84 -15.11 18.60
N ARG A 263 6.72 -14.67 19.17
CA ARG A 263 5.66 -14.00 18.38
C ARG A 263 6.15 -12.72 17.72
N SER A 264 6.94 -11.92 18.44
CA SER A 264 7.51 -10.69 17.88
C SER A 264 8.52 -10.98 16.77
N MET A 265 9.35 -12.02 16.91
CA MET A 265 10.24 -12.51 15.85
C MET A 265 9.45 -12.96 14.62
N ALA A 266 8.34 -13.69 14.81
CA ALA A 266 7.46 -14.11 13.72
C ALA A 266 6.86 -12.92 12.95
N TYR A 267 6.47 -11.83 13.64
CA TYR A 267 6.02 -10.61 12.96
C TYR A 267 7.11 -9.99 12.09
N ILE A 268 8.35 -9.87 12.60
CA ILE A 268 9.47 -9.32 11.85
C ILE A 268 9.80 -10.20 10.65
N ARG A 269 9.86 -11.52 10.84
CA ARG A 269 10.10 -12.51 9.77
C ARG A 269 9.05 -12.41 8.67
N ARG A 270 7.77 -12.32 9.05
CA ARG A 270 6.67 -12.13 8.10
C ARG A 270 6.84 -10.85 7.29
N SER A 271 7.19 -9.74 7.95
CA SER A 271 7.43 -8.45 7.26
C SER A 271 8.60 -8.54 6.28
N ALA A 272 9.72 -9.15 6.68
CA ALA A 272 10.89 -9.29 5.81
C ALA A 272 10.58 -10.15 4.58
N ALA A 273 9.79 -11.22 4.75
CA ALA A 273 9.34 -12.04 3.64
C ALA A 273 8.39 -11.30 2.69
N LYS A 274 7.46 -10.48 3.21
CA LYS A 274 6.60 -9.60 2.40
C LYS A 274 7.43 -8.58 1.61
N ASP A 275 8.38 -7.90 2.25
CA ASP A 275 9.28 -6.95 1.60
C ASP A 275 10.04 -7.60 0.42
N ALA A 276 10.50 -8.84 0.58
CA ALA A 276 11.22 -9.57 -0.47
C ALA A 276 10.33 -9.90 -1.68
N ILE A 277 9.09 -10.35 -1.44
CA ILE A 277 8.12 -10.62 -2.51
C ILE A 277 7.82 -9.31 -3.27
N ASN A 278 7.55 -8.23 -2.54
CA ASN A 278 7.26 -6.92 -3.12
C ASN A 278 8.45 -6.36 -3.91
N ALA A 279 9.69 -6.56 -3.43
CA ALA A 279 10.91 -6.19 -4.16
C ALA A 279 11.02 -6.93 -5.50
N ALA A 280 10.74 -8.23 -5.49
CA ALA A 280 10.75 -9.02 -6.71
C ALA A 280 9.68 -8.54 -7.71
N SER A 281 8.47 -8.21 -7.24
CA SER A 281 7.40 -7.64 -8.05
C SER A 281 7.75 -6.26 -8.62
N LEU A 282 8.24 -5.34 -7.80
CA LEU A 282 8.72 -4.02 -8.26
C LEU A 282 9.83 -4.17 -9.31
N CYS A 283 10.78 -5.10 -9.10
CA CYS A 283 11.85 -5.35 -10.06
C CYS A 283 11.31 -5.84 -11.42
N LYS A 284 10.27 -6.70 -11.45
CA LYS A 284 9.62 -7.10 -12.71
C LYS A 284 9.04 -5.90 -13.45
N VAL A 285 8.32 -5.03 -12.74
CA VAL A 285 7.72 -3.81 -13.33
C VAL A 285 8.81 -2.88 -13.86
N VAL A 286 9.84 -2.60 -13.06
CA VAL A 286 10.97 -1.75 -13.47
C VAL A 286 11.71 -2.31 -14.67
N LYS A 287 11.94 -3.63 -14.73
CA LYS A 287 12.52 -4.28 -15.92
C LYS A 287 11.63 -4.09 -17.15
N ALA A 288 10.31 -4.30 -17.02
CA ALA A 288 9.38 -4.10 -18.12
C ALA A 288 9.39 -2.64 -18.63
N LEU A 289 9.39 -1.65 -17.72
CA LEU A 289 9.50 -0.23 -18.05
C LEU A 289 10.82 0.10 -18.77
N LYS A 290 11.95 -0.41 -18.25
CA LYS A 290 13.28 -0.22 -18.84
C LYS A 290 13.37 -0.83 -20.25
N MET A 291 12.89 -2.06 -20.45
CA MET A 291 12.86 -2.73 -21.75
C MET A 291 12.00 -1.98 -22.78
N ARG A 292 10.97 -1.27 -22.32
CA ARG A 292 10.11 -0.42 -23.14
C ARG A 292 10.67 1.00 -23.35
N GLY A 293 11.72 1.39 -22.64
CA GLY A 293 12.25 2.76 -22.65
C GLY A 293 11.28 3.79 -22.05
N ILE A 294 10.39 3.38 -21.14
CA ILE A 294 9.40 4.27 -20.52
C ILE A 294 10.07 5.06 -19.37
N PRO A 295 10.02 6.41 -19.41
CA PRO A 295 10.48 7.23 -18.31
C PRO A 295 9.81 6.85 -16.99
N THR A 296 10.63 6.59 -15.97
CA THR A 296 10.16 6.19 -14.64
C THR A 296 10.58 7.24 -13.62
N SER A 297 9.68 7.58 -12.69
CA SER A 297 9.94 8.53 -11.60
C SER A 297 9.47 7.95 -10.25
N TYR A 298 10.09 8.45 -9.18
CA TYR A 298 9.79 8.08 -7.80
C TYR A 298 9.49 9.37 -7.03
N GLN A 299 8.27 9.85 -7.17
CA GLN A 299 7.90 11.15 -6.62
C GLN A 299 7.74 11.07 -5.10
N MET A 300 8.19 12.11 -4.42
CA MET A 300 7.95 12.32 -2.99
C MET A 300 7.50 13.77 -2.77
N ILE A 301 6.90 14.00 -1.62
CA ILE A 301 6.65 15.35 -1.12
C ILE A 301 7.52 15.66 0.10
N LYS A 302 7.73 16.94 0.38
CA LYS A 302 8.22 17.33 1.71
C LYS A 302 7.10 17.13 2.72
N ASP A 303 7.47 16.81 3.97
CA ASP A 303 6.51 16.61 5.06
C ASP A 303 5.51 17.77 5.15
N GLY A 304 4.22 17.43 5.02
CA GLY A 304 3.13 18.40 5.11
C GLY A 304 2.97 19.36 3.92
N GLN A 305 3.73 19.19 2.83
CA GLN A 305 3.74 20.12 1.69
C GLN A 305 3.28 19.42 0.40
N PRO A 306 2.03 19.64 -0.06
CA PRO A 306 1.57 19.02 -1.30
C PRO A 306 2.37 19.52 -2.51
N ARG A 307 2.54 18.65 -3.51
CA ARG A 307 3.28 18.99 -4.74
C ARG A 307 2.36 18.97 -5.95
N ARG A 308 2.23 20.11 -6.63
CA ARG A 308 1.40 20.27 -7.82
C ARG A 308 2.17 19.98 -9.10
N PHE A 309 1.52 19.20 -9.97
CA PHE A 309 1.94 18.88 -11.33
C PHE A 309 0.84 19.30 -12.32
N VAL A 310 1.26 19.85 -13.45
CA VAL A 310 0.36 20.26 -14.53
C VAL A 310 0.59 19.39 -15.75
N TRP A 311 -0.49 19.06 -16.46
CA TRP A 311 -0.38 18.39 -17.74
C TRP A 311 0.11 19.37 -18.81
N LYS A 312 1.13 18.96 -19.58
CA LYS A 312 1.64 19.74 -20.72
C LYS A 312 1.45 19.00 -22.03
N GLU A 313 0.80 19.68 -22.98
CA GLU A 313 0.48 19.09 -24.27
C GLU A 313 1.73 18.82 -25.10
N GLU A 314 2.72 19.72 -25.12
CA GLU A 314 3.95 19.54 -25.91
C GLU A 314 4.74 18.27 -25.53
N GLY A 315 4.80 17.98 -24.22
CA GLY A 315 5.57 16.85 -23.69
C GLY A 315 4.75 15.59 -23.46
N HIS A 316 3.42 15.65 -23.58
CA HIS A 316 2.51 14.56 -23.23
C HIS A 316 2.83 13.94 -21.86
N ARG A 317 3.04 14.79 -20.86
CA ARG A 317 3.44 14.39 -19.50
C ARG A 317 3.00 15.40 -18.45
N PHE A 318 2.99 14.95 -17.20
CA PHE A 318 2.86 15.83 -16.05
C PHE A 318 4.21 16.45 -15.69
N VAL A 319 4.26 17.77 -15.51
CA VAL A 319 5.48 18.46 -15.08
C VAL A 319 5.25 19.20 -13.76
N PRO A 320 6.25 19.25 -12.86
CA PRO A 320 6.15 20.05 -11.65
C PRO A 320 5.90 21.52 -12.00
N GLY A 321 4.94 22.14 -11.31
CA GLY A 321 4.62 23.53 -11.60
C GLY A 321 3.62 24.10 -10.61
N ALA A 322 4.10 24.70 -9.52
CA ALA A 322 3.21 25.34 -8.54
C ALA A 322 2.41 26.51 -9.15
N GLN A 323 3.02 27.25 -10.06
CA GLN A 323 2.44 28.45 -10.70
C GLN A 323 2.21 28.28 -12.21
N LEU A 324 2.49 27.10 -12.76
CA LEU A 324 2.29 26.86 -14.19
C LEU A 324 0.80 26.71 -14.51
N THR A 325 0.39 27.19 -15.66
CA THR A 325 -0.92 26.87 -16.25
C THR A 325 -0.92 25.43 -16.75
N SER A 326 -2.07 24.76 -16.67
CA SER A 326 -2.25 23.39 -17.19
C SER A 326 -2.94 23.42 -18.54
N ASP A 327 -2.50 22.57 -19.48
CA ASP A 327 -3.18 22.34 -20.76
C ASP A 327 -4.28 21.25 -20.64
N GLY A 328 -4.39 20.62 -19.46
CA GLY A 328 -5.29 19.51 -19.20
C GLY A 328 -5.49 19.26 -17.71
N PRO A 329 -5.67 18.00 -17.26
CA PRO A 329 -5.85 17.71 -15.85
C PRO A 329 -4.61 18.13 -15.03
N GLU A 330 -4.84 18.45 -13.77
CA GLU A 330 -3.80 18.71 -12.78
C GLU A 330 -3.71 17.53 -11.82
N LEU A 331 -2.52 17.27 -11.30
CA LEU A 331 -2.28 16.26 -10.29
C LEU A 331 -1.61 16.94 -9.10
N THR A 332 -2.22 16.83 -7.92
CA THR A 332 -1.60 17.23 -6.66
C THR A 332 -1.22 15.99 -5.86
N LEU A 333 0.09 15.79 -5.68
CA LEU A 333 0.64 14.71 -4.87
C LEU A 333 0.61 15.12 -3.40
N LEU A 334 0.09 14.23 -2.55
CA LEU A 334 -0.15 14.45 -1.12
C LEU A 334 0.64 13.49 -0.22
N GLY A 335 1.29 12.49 -0.80
CA GLY A 335 2.11 11.49 -0.13
C GLY A 335 2.67 10.51 -1.15
N PRO A 336 3.68 9.70 -0.80
CA PRO A 336 4.34 9.70 0.51
C PRO A 336 5.32 10.88 0.66
N SER A 337 5.56 11.26 1.92
CA SER A 337 6.55 12.27 2.30
C SER A 337 7.95 11.69 2.47
N GLU A 338 8.96 12.54 2.30
CA GLU A 338 10.37 12.21 2.56
C GLU A 338 10.57 11.62 3.96
N GLY A 339 9.92 12.18 4.99
CA GLY A 339 9.98 11.66 6.35
C GLY A 339 9.41 10.26 6.50
N LEU A 340 8.32 9.95 5.78
CA LEU A 340 7.74 8.61 5.78
C LEU A 340 8.64 7.61 5.07
N VAL A 341 9.19 7.97 3.90
CA VAL A 341 10.16 7.10 3.21
C VAL A 341 11.39 6.87 4.09
N LYS A 342 11.90 7.91 4.76
CA LYS A 342 13.04 7.81 5.69
C LYS A 342 12.74 6.93 6.89
N LYS A 343 11.54 7.03 7.47
CA LYS A 343 11.09 6.10 8.54
C LYS A 343 11.18 4.63 8.08
N HIS A 344 10.80 4.34 6.84
CA HIS A 344 10.85 2.99 6.29
C HIS A 344 12.24 2.57 5.79
N TRP A 345 13.10 3.52 5.43
CA TRP A 345 14.51 3.27 5.16
C TRP A 345 15.26 2.90 6.43
N ASN A 346 15.01 3.65 7.51
CA ASN A 346 15.55 3.46 8.85
C ASN A 346 14.95 2.25 9.59
N LYS A 347 14.39 1.25 8.89
CA LYS A 347 13.97 0.01 9.54
C LYS A 347 15.20 -0.53 10.27
N LEU A 348 15.02 -0.75 11.56
CA LEU A 348 16.11 -1.16 12.44
C LEU A 348 16.79 -2.41 11.86
N PRO A 349 18.13 -2.45 11.76
CA PRO A 349 18.84 -3.69 11.52
C PRO A 349 18.34 -4.80 12.45
N ILE A 350 18.37 -6.05 12.01
CA ILE A 350 17.86 -7.17 12.82
C ILE A 350 18.45 -7.19 14.24
N GLY A 351 19.75 -6.87 14.40
CA GLY A 351 20.39 -6.75 15.71
C GLY A 351 19.74 -5.70 16.63
N ASN A 352 19.28 -4.57 16.06
CA ASN A 352 18.54 -3.55 16.80
C ASN A 352 17.14 -4.05 17.19
N TYR A 353 16.44 -4.76 16.30
CA TYR A 353 15.16 -5.40 16.66
C TYR A 353 15.34 -6.43 17.78
N LEU A 354 16.37 -7.28 17.70
CA LEU A 354 16.65 -8.30 18.71
C LEU A 354 17.04 -7.69 20.05
N ALA A 355 17.86 -6.63 20.06
CA ALA A 355 18.16 -5.86 21.27
C ALA A 355 16.89 -5.26 21.88
N ARG A 356 15.95 -4.79 21.05
CA ARG A 356 14.66 -4.26 21.52
C ARG A 356 13.79 -5.36 22.13
N LEU A 357 13.69 -6.51 21.48
CA LEU A 357 12.97 -7.67 22.02
C LEU A 357 13.57 -8.17 23.34
N ALA A 358 14.90 -8.15 23.42
CA ALA A 358 15.66 -8.51 24.59
C ALA A 358 15.38 -7.60 25.81
N LEU A 359 15.15 -6.31 25.56
CA LEU A 359 15.00 -5.29 26.61
C LEU A 359 13.54 -4.90 26.91
N MET A 360 12.60 -5.16 25.99
CA MET A 360 11.20 -4.76 26.13
C MET A 360 10.28 -5.98 26.16
N ALA A 361 9.39 -6.02 27.16
CA ALA A 361 8.29 -6.99 27.22
C ALA A 361 7.11 -6.63 26.29
N VAL A 362 7.22 -5.54 25.53
CA VAL A 362 6.16 -5.05 24.64
C VAL A 362 6.20 -5.85 23.33
N PRO A 363 5.11 -6.53 22.95
CA PRO A 363 5.05 -7.24 21.69
C PRO A 363 5.24 -6.27 20.52
N VAL A 364 6.17 -6.56 19.62
CA VAL A 364 6.22 -5.88 18.33
C VAL A 364 5.01 -6.37 17.54
N LYS A 365 3.97 -5.56 17.43
CA LYS A 365 2.81 -5.88 16.59
C LYS A 365 3.15 -5.65 15.13
N SER A 366 2.39 -6.33 14.26
CA SER A 366 2.43 -6.20 12.81
C SER A 366 2.35 -4.73 12.38
N ILE A 367 3.48 -4.12 12.09
CA ILE A 367 3.54 -2.99 11.17
C ILE A 367 3.86 -3.64 9.83
N THR A 368 2.86 -3.92 8.99
CA THR A 368 3.15 -4.16 7.58
C THR A 368 3.61 -2.84 6.99
N ALA A 369 4.92 -2.61 7.12
CA ALA A 369 5.58 -1.36 6.81
C ALA A 369 5.49 -1.00 5.31
N SER A 370 5.12 -1.92 4.43
CA SER A 370 4.92 -1.65 3.00
C SER A 370 3.64 -0.88 2.70
N ASN A 371 2.52 -1.19 3.39
CA ASN A 371 1.22 -0.55 3.14
C ASN A 371 1.28 0.97 3.32
N GLN A 372 2.13 1.44 4.25
CA GLN A 372 2.24 2.86 4.61
C GLN A 372 2.80 3.73 3.48
N LEU A 373 3.63 3.19 2.59
CA LEU A 373 4.20 3.91 1.43
C LEU A 373 3.22 3.95 0.26
N SER A 374 2.09 4.62 0.49
CA SER A 374 1.04 4.82 -0.49
C SER A 374 1.14 6.21 -1.13
N TYR A 375 1.13 6.28 -2.46
CA TYR A 375 0.78 7.49 -3.16
C TYR A 375 -0.64 7.90 -2.79
N VAL A 376 -0.80 9.18 -2.48
CA VAL A 376 -2.09 9.84 -2.35
C VAL A 376 -2.08 11.00 -3.32
N ALA A 377 -2.97 10.97 -4.31
CA ALA A 377 -3.03 11.97 -5.35
C ALA A 377 -4.46 12.47 -5.53
N ARG A 378 -4.60 13.80 -5.61
CA ARG A 378 -5.83 14.44 -6.08
C ARG A 378 -5.63 14.86 -7.52
N LEU A 379 -6.42 14.30 -8.43
CA LEU A 379 -6.52 14.78 -9.80
C LEU A 379 -7.67 15.78 -9.91
N SER A 380 -7.48 16.85 -10.68
CA SER A 380 -8.53 17.83 -10.94
C SER A 380 -8.61 18.28 -12.38
N ALA A 381 -9.83 18.36 -12.89
CA ALA A 381 -10.19 18.87 -14.21
C ALA A 381 -11.66 19.29 -14.19
N HIS A 382 -12.05 20.31 -14.96
CA HIS A 382 -13.46 20.75 -15.07
C HIS A 382 -14.14 20.99 -13.71
N GLU A 383 -13.39 21.62 -12.79
CA GLU A 383 -13.76 21.83 -11.38
C GLU A 383 -14.05 20.57 -10.55
N GLN A 384 -13.85 19.38 -11.13
CA GLN A 384 -13.99 18.11 -10.45
C GLN A 384 -12.70 17.76 -9.71
N GLY A 385 -12.83 17.13 -8.54
CA GLY A 385 -11.74 16.63 -7.72
C GLY A 385 -11.89 15.13 -7.53
N LEU A 386 -10.84 14.38 -7.85
CA LEU A 386 -10.82 12.92 -7.82
C LEU A 386 -9.67 12.47 -6.91
N LEU A 387 -9.97 11.74 -5.84
CA LEU A 387 -8.97 11.18 -4.93
C LEU A 387 -8.64 9.74 -5.33
N VAL A 388 -7.35 9.49 -5.54
CA VAL A 388 -6.76 8.16 -5.71
C VAL A 388 -5.70 7.96 -4.63
N CYS A 389 -5.74 6.81 -3.98
CA CYS A 389 -4.81 6.45 -2.93
C CYS A 389 -4.46 4.97 -2.93
N GLY A 390 -3.23 4.65 -2.53
CA GLY A 390 -2.87 3.30 -2.13
C GLY A 390 -3.55 2.88 -0.83
N ASP A 391 -3.24 1.68 -0.37
CA ASP A 391 -3.96 1.02 0.72
C ASP A 391 -4.01 1.81 2.01
N ALA A 392 -2.89 2.38 2.47
CA ALA A 392 -2.90 3.08 3.75
C ALA A 392 -3.47 4.50 3.67
N GLY A 393 -3.54 5.08 2.46
CA GLY A 393 -4.00 6.45 2.26
C GLY A 393 -3.11 7.47 2.98
N CYS A 394 -3.69 8.24 3.89
CA CYS A 394 -3.14 9.50 4.40
C CYS A 394 -2.20 9.36 5.63
N VAL A 395 -1.26 8.41 5.61
CA VAL A 395 -0.47 8.00 6.80
C VAL A 395 0.33 9.14 7.46
N ASP A 396 0.91 10.02 6.65
CA ASP A 396 1.82 11.09 7.05
C ASP A 396 1.17 12.48 6.98
N PHE A 397 -0.17 12.54 7.02
CA PHE A 397 -0.91 13.80 7.05
C PHE A 397 -0.77 14.58 8.36
N LYS A 398 -0.12 14.00 9.36
CA LYS A 398 0.25 14.65 10.62
C LYS A 398 1.60 14.11 11.13
N PRO A 399 2.38 14.93 11.85
CA PRO A 399 3.55 14.43 12.58
C PRO A 399 3.13 13.43 13.67
N ALA A 400 4.09 12.68 14.20
CA ALA A 400 3.84 11.72 15.30
C ALA A 400 3.15 12.38 16.52
N ARG A 401 3.44 13.66 16.76
CA ARG A 401 2.77 14.51 17.74
C ARG A 401 2.37 15.83 17.09
N GLY A 402 1.08 16.14 17.09
CA GLY A 402 0.57 17.42 16.59
C GLY A 402 -0.73 17.27 15.82
N ASN A 403 -1.16 18.40 15.26
CA ASN A 403 -2.34 18.48 14.40
C ASN A 403 -1.99 18.07 12.97
N TYR A 404 -3.01 17.82 12.17
CA TYR A 404 -2.87 17.62 10.73
C TYR A 404 -2.19 18.80 10.04
N TYR A 405 -1.39 18.51 9.02
CA TYR A 405 -0.81 19.52 8.16
C TYR A 405 -1.92 20.20 7.35
N THR A 406 -2.19 21.46 7.68
CA THR A 406 -3.22 22.27 7.00
C THR A 406 -3.06 22.31 5.48
N PRO A 407 -1.84 22.42 4.90
CA PRO A 407 -1.70 22.39 3.44
C PRO A 407 -2.20 21.08 2.80
N LEU A 408 -1.97 19.93 3.44
CA LEU A 408 -2.46 18.63 2.95
C LEU A 408 -3.98 18.52 3.08
N LEU A 409 -4.57 18.97 4.20
CA LEU A 409 -6.02 19.01 4.37
C LEU A 409 -6.69 19.92 3.32
N ASN A 410 -6.16 21.12 3.11
CA ASN A 410 -6.68 22.07 2.13
C ASN A 410 -6.62 21.50 0.70
N ALA A 411 -5.58 20.72 0.40
CA ALA A 411 -5.44 20.08 -0.90
C ALA A 411 -6.50 18.98 -1.14
N LEU A 412 -7.18 18.47 -0.12
CA LEU A 412 -8.32 17.56 -0.24
C LEU A 412 -9.67 18.29 -0.41
N GLY A 413 -9.67 19.60 -0.68
CA GLY A 413 -10.89 20.35 -0.92
C GLY A 413 -11.67 19.88 -2.16
N ARG A 414 -13.01 19.88 -2.04
CA ARG A 414 -13.99 19.64 -3.11
C ARG A 414 -13.77 18.32 -3.87
N LEU A 415 -14.11 17.19 -3.24
CA LEU A 415 -13.95 15.83 -3.77
C LEU A 415 -15.27 15.28 -4.30
N HIS A 416 -15.28 14.90 -5.58
CA HIS A 416 -16.46 14.39 -6.27
C HIS A 416 -16.36 12.87 -6.50
N ILE A 417 -15.16 12.35 -6.72
CA ILE A 417 -14.90 10.91 -6.75
C ILE A 417 -13.84 10.60 -5.69
N ILE A 418 -14.09 9.61 -4.85
CA ILE A 418 -13.17 9.17 -3.80
C ILE A 418 -13.01 7.66 -3.90
N GLN A 419 -11.83 7.19 -4.29
CA GLN A 419 -11.50 5.80 -4.07
C GLN A 419 -11.19 5.58 -2.58
N ILE A 420 -11.90 4.65 -1.96
CA ILE A 420 -11.76 4.35 -0.54
C ILE A 420 -10.50 3.50 -0.32
N ALA A 421 -9.58 4.05 0.47
CA ALA A 421 -8.36 3.37 0.89
C ALA A 421 -8.66 2.06 1.65
N HIS A 422 -7.70 1.15 1.63
CA HIS A 422 -7.70 -0.13 2.36
C HIS A 422 -8.98 -0.97 2.16
N HIS A 423 -9.64 -0.85 1.00
CA HIS A 423 -10.83 -1.64 0.65
C HIS A 423 -12.01 -1.46 1.62
N GLY A 424 -12.14 -0.28 2.23
CA GLY A 424 -13.13 -0.06 3.28
C GLY A 424 -12.84 -0.79 4.59
N GLY A 425 -11.60 -1.23 4.79
CA GLY A 425 -11.11 -1.94 5.98
C GLY A 425 -10.93 -1.03 7.20
N ASN A 426 -10.13 -1.48 8.17
CA ASN A 426 -9.89 -0.75 9.41
C ASN A 426 -8.89 0.41 9.22
N ASN A 427 -9.30 1.50 8.56
CA ASN A 427 -8.46 2.68 8.31
C ASN A 427 -9.07 3.97 8.88
N ALA A 428 -9.22 4.01 10.21
CA ALA A 428 -9.79 5.17 10.90
C ALA A 428 -9.02 6.48 10.61
N HIS A 429 -7.71 6.41 10.41
CA HIS A 429 -6.90 7.59 10.14
C HIS A 429 -7.27 8.25 8.81
N PHE A 430 -7.36 7.47 7.72
CA PHE A 430 -7.82 7.97 6.43
C PHE A 430 -9.20 8.64 6.52
N TYR A 431 -10.15 8.01 7.21
CA TYR A 431 -11.49 8.57 7.39
C TYR A 431 -11.46 9.88 8.17
N ASN A 432 -10.68 9.96 9.25
CA ASN A 432 -10.53 11.18 10.03
C ASN A 432 -9.90 12.31 9.21
N VAL A 433 -8.95 12.00 8.32
CA VAL A 433 -8.37 13.01 7.42
C VAL A 433 -9.44 13.61 6.51
N LEU A 434 -10.36 12.81 5.95
CA LEU A 434 -11.46 13.33 5.14
C LEU A 434 -12.42 14.21 5.96
N LEU A 435 -12.75 13.79 7.18
CA LEU A 435 -13.60 14.58 8.10
C LEU A 435 -12.95 15.94 8.41
N GLU A 436 -11.66 15.95 8.75
CA GLU A 436 -10.88 17.15 9.11
C GLU A 436 -10.60 18.06 7.91
N ALA A 437 -10.46 17.49 6.71
CA ALA A 437 -10.41 18.25 5.46
C ALA A 437 -11.75 18.95 5.12
N GLY A 438 -12.80 18.72 5.92
CA GLY A 438 -14.09 19.35 5.75
C GLY A 438 -14.95 18.69 4.68
N TYR A 439 -14.68 17.45 4.28
CA TYR A 439 -15.53 16.69 3.36
C TYR A 439 -17.02 16.72 3.76
N PRO A 440 -17.41 16.56 5.04
CA PRO A 440 -18.83 16.63 5.43
C PRO A 440 -19.47 18.01 5.19
N LYS A 441 -18.67 19.07 5.04
CA LYS A 441 -19.14 20.44 4.79
C LYS A 441 -19.39 20.72 3.31
N GLN A 442 -18.92 19.85 2.42
CA GLN A 442 -19.19 19.96 0.99
C GLN A 442 -20.68 19.74 0.69
N THR A 443 -21.20 20.44 -0.31
CA THR A 443 -22.58 20.30 -0.81
C THR A 443 -22.67 19.63 -2.18
N ASP A 444 -21.55 19.51 -2.90
CA ASP A 444 -21.49 18.85 -4.19
C ASP A 444 -21.68 17.34 -4.05
N SER A 445 -22.40 16.74 -5.00
CA SER A 445 -22.58 15.28 -5.09
C SER A 445 -21.23 14.56 -5.16
N SER A 446 -21.14 13.41 -4.48
CA SER A 446 -19.91 12.63 -4.43
C SER A 446 -20.15 11.13 -4.53
N LEU A 447 -19.23 10.45 -5.19
CA LEU A 447 -19.23 9.00 -5.40
C LEU A 447 -18.03 8.37 -4.68
N LEU A 448 -18.32 7.51 -3.71
CA LEU A 448 -17.34 6.72 -2.99
C LEU A 448 -17.19 5.37 -3.71
N LEU A 449 -15.98 5.07 -4.20
CA LEU A 449 -15.69 3.85 -4.93
C LEU A 449 -14.95 2.86 -4.02
N LEU A 450 -15.47 1.65 -3.88
CA LEU A 450 -14.98 0.67 -2.91
C LEU A 450 -14.75 -0.70 -3.58
N SER A 451 -13.50 -1.15 -3.60
CA SER A 451 -13.12 -2.51 -4.00
C SER A 451 -12.86 -3.33 -2.74
N HIS A 452 -13.38 -4.56 -2.69
CA HIS A 452 -13.10 -5.54 -1.64
C HIS A 452 -13.43 -6.95 -2.15
N ALA A 453 -13.04 -8.00 -1.41
CA ALA A 453 -13.40 -9.37 -1.75
C ALA A 453 -14.90 -9.62 -1.57
N THR A 454 -15.50 -10.46 -2.43
CA THR A 454 -16.92 -10.83 -2.34
C THR A 454 -17.24 -11.48 -1.00
N ASP A 455 -18.32 -11.02 -0.35
CA ASP A 455 -18.79 -11.52 0.95
C ASP A 455 -17.71 -11.49 2.06
N ASP A 456 -16.78 -10.52 2.00
CA ASP A 456 -15.71 -10.36 2.99
C ASP A 456 -16.30 -10.14 4.40
N LYS A 457 -15.83 -10.93 5.38
CA LYS A 457 -16.30 -10.88 6.77
C LYS A 457 -15.77 -9.66 7.52
N SER A 458 -14.67 -9.08 7.05
CA SER A 458 -14.00 -7.93 7.63
C SER A 458 -14.43 -6.61 6.98
N ARG A 459 -14.88 -6.65 5.71
CA ARG A 459 -15.14 -5.47 4.89
C ARG A 459 -16.61 -5.38 4.40
N PRO A 460 -17.16 -4.17 4.29
CA PRO A 460 -16.63 -2.93 4.87
C PRO A 460 -16.54 -3.01 6.41
N SER A 461 -15.63 -2.26 6.99
CA SER A 461 -15.37 -2.27 8.43
C SER A 461 -16.38 -1.44 9.20
N LYS A 462 -16.43 -1.63 10.53
CA LYS A 462 -17.21 -0.76 11.42
C LYS A 462 -16.74 0.70 11.34
N ASN A 463 -15.44 0.93 11.20
CA ASN A 463 -14.87 2.27 11.11
C ASN A 463 -15.28 2.98 9.81
N PHE A 464 -15.40 2.24 8.70
CA PHE A 464 -15.99 2.78 7.49
C PHE A 464 -17.46 3.18 7.71
N GLY A 465 -18.26 2.33 8.37
CA GLY A 465 -19.66 2.66 8.70
C GLY A 465 -19.79 3.94 9.55
N LEU A 466 -18.95 4.09 10.58
CA LEU A 466 -18.89 5.29 11.43
C LEU A 466 -18.49 6.54 10.65
N PHE A 467 -17.61 6.41 9.66
CA PHE A 467 -17.26 7.50 8.76
C PHE A 467 -18.46 7.95 7.93
N ILE A 468 -19.20 7.02 7.32
CA ILE A 468 -20.41 7.34 6.55
C ILE A 468 -21.44 8.07 7.42
N GLU A 469 -21.64 7.63 8.66
CA GLU A 469 -22.56 8.26 9.62
C GLU A 469 -22.17 9.72 9.92
N GLN A 470 -20.87 9.99 10.10
CA GLN A 470 -20.37 11.33 10.39
C GLN A 470 -20.31 12.24 9.16
N ALA A 471 -19.98 11.67 7.99
CA ALA A 471 -19.78 12.43 6.78
C ALA A 471 -21.11 12.87 6.15
N ARG A 472 -22.13 12.01 6.26
CA ARG A 472 -23.40 12.22 5.59
C ARG A 472 -24.29 13.21 6.34
N LYS A 473 -25.00 14.03 5.56
CA LYS A 473 -26.09 14.89 6.05
C LYS A 473 -27.44 14.51 5.46
N GLU A 474 -28.51 14.97 6.09
CA GLU A 474 -29.84 14.90 5.49
C GLU A 474 -29.87 15.72 4.19
N GLY A 475 -30.43 15.16 3.12
CA GLY A 475 -30.45 15.79 1.80
C GLY A 475 -29.16 15.65 0.97
N ASP A 476 -28.11 15.04 1.51
CA ASP A 476 -26.85 14.79 0.79
C ASP A 476 -27.04 13.75 -0.35
N ASP A 477 -26.34 13.97 -1.45
CA ASP A 477 -26.33 13.11 -2.65
C ASP A 477 -25.09 12.19 -2.73
N MET A 478 -24.37 12.01 -1.63
CA MET A 478 -23.35 10.97 -1.49
C MET A 478 -23.88 9.58 -1.90
N LYS A 479 -23.16 8.90 -2.81
CA LYS A 479 -23.42 7.51 -3.22
C LYS A 479 -22.20 6.62 -3.00
N LEU A 480 -22.47 5.35 -2.70
CA LEU A 480 -21.46 4.31 -2.55
C LEU A 480 -21.58 3.29 -3.69
N LEU A 481 -20.46 2.99 -4.35
CA LEU A 481 -20.37 2.02 -5.43
C LEU A 481 -19.37 0.94 -5.06
N PHE A 482 -19.75 -0.32 -5.28
CA PHE A 482 -18.93 -1.48 -4.99
C PHE A 482 -18.50 -2.17 -6.28
N THR A 483 -17.29 -2.74 -6.29
CA THR A 483 -16.91 -3.70 -7.34
C THR A 483 -17.29 -5.13 -6.99
N SER A 484 -17.58 -5.43 -5.72
CA SER A 484 -17.94 -6.76 -5.22
C SER A 484 -19.08 -6.69 -4.21
N GLN A 485 -19.85 -7.77 -4.07
CA GLN A 485 -20.97 -7.84 -3.15
C GLN A 485 -20.50 -7.78 -1.67
N PRO A 486 -20.94 -6.80 -0.88
CA PRO A 486 -20.75 -6.81 0.58
C PRO A 486 -21.76 -7.73 1.26
N THR A 487 -21.44 -8.16 2.47
CA THR A 487 -22.40 -8.87 3.32
C THR A 487 -23.49 -7.89 3.82
N ALA A 488 -24.76 -8.32 3.78
CA ALA A 488 -25.90 -7.45 4.10
C ALA A 488 -25.81 -6.84 5.51
N ASP A 489 -25.32 -7.61 6.49
CA ASP A 489 -25.19 -7.16 7.87
C ASP A 489 -24.20 -6.00 8.05
N LYS A 490 -23.17 -5.93 7.21
CA LYS A 490 -22.12 -4.88 7.29
C LYS A 490 -22.61 -3.53 6.77
N VAL A 491 -23.55 -3.54 5.84
CA VAL A 491 -24.01 -2.35 5.12
C VAL A 491 -25.44 -1.95 5.46
N LYS A 492 -26.10 -2.66 6.38
CA LYS A 492 -27.50 -2.44 6.76
C LYS A 492 -27.82 -0.98 7.09
N ASP A 493 -26.92 -0.29 7.79
CA ASP A 493 -27.16 1.07 8.33
C ASP A 493 -27.03 2.16 7.24
N TYR A 494 -26.38 1.86 6.12
CA TYR A 494 -26.15 2.79 5.02
C TYR A 494 -26.53 2.20 3.66
N LYS A 495 -27.32 1.12 3.61
CA LYS A 495 -27.82 0.49 2.39
C LYS A 495 -28.48 1.49 1.43
N ARG A 496 -29.13 2.53 1.98
CA ARG A 496 -29.83 3.58 1.22
C ARG A 496 -28.93 4.51 0.38
N ILE A 497 -27.61 4.55 0.62
CA ILE A 497 -26.68 5.32 -0.21
C ILE A 497 -25.96 4.46 -1.25
N ILE A 498 -26.14 3.15 -1.21
CA ILE A 498 -25.55 2.26 -2.21
C ILE A 498 -26.25 2.53 -3.53
N HIS A 499 -25.47 2.85 -4.55
CA HIS A 499 -26.02 3.17 -5.86
C HIS A 499 -26.80 1.98 -6.41
N THR A 500 -27.91 2.24 -7.10
CA THR A 500 -28.69 1.19 -7.73
C THR A 500 -27.88 0.48 -8.81
N VAL A 501 -28.31 -0.73 -9.17
CA VAL A 501 -27.70 -1.49 -10.26
C VAL A 501 -27.91 -0.74 -11.58
N VAL A 502 -26.84 -0.59 -12.36
CA VAL A 502 -26.85 -0.11 -13.73
C VAL A 502 -26.23 -1.20 -14.60
N GLY A 503 -27.07 -1.84 -15.43
CA GLY A 503 -26.70 -3.03 -16.20
C GLY A 503 -27.25 -4.33 -15.60
N ALA A 504 -26.58 -5.45 -15.87
CA ALA A 504 -26.97 -6.76 -15.35
C ALA A 504 -26.45 -6.95 -13.91
N PRO A 505 -27.29 -7.35 -12.95
CA PRO A 505 -26.86 -7.56 -11.57
C PRO A 505 -25.88 -8.75 -11.49
N ASN A 506 -24.84 -8.61 -10.68
CA ASN A 506 -23.85 -9.65 -10.44
C ASN A 506 -23.24 -9.49 -9.02
N LYS A 507 -22.51 -10.50 -8.56
CA LYS A 507 -21.74 -10.46 -7.31
C LYS A 507 -20.44 -9.67 -7.42
N VAL A 508 -19.95 -9.50 -8.64
CA VAL A 508 -18.72 -8.78 -8.98
C VAL A 508 -18.95 -8.00 -10.27
N GLY A 509 -18.34 -6.84 -10.41
CA GLY A 509 -18.39 -6.07 -11.65
C GLY A 509 -17.66 -4.74 -11.56
N ASP A 510 -17.17 -4.27 -12.70
CA ASP A 510 -16.49 -2.98 -12.78
C ASP A 510 -17.45 -1.82 -12.50
N ILE A 511 -16.93 -0.71 -12.01
CA ILE A 511 -17.65 0.55 -11.90
C ILE A 511 -17.23 1.44 -13.06
N ARG A 512 -18.20 2.05 -13.76
CA ARG A 512 -17.95 3.13 -14.71
C ARG A 512 -18.79 4.34 -14.37
N VAL A 513 -18.13 5.47 -14.19
CA VAL A 513 -18.79 6.77 -13.96
C VAL A 513 -18.25 7.81 -14.93
N GLN A 514 -19.10 8.77 -15.29
CA GLN A 514 -18.79 9.75 -16.32
C GLN A 514 -19.33 11.13 -15.92
N PHE A 515 -18.51 12.16 -16.11
CA PHE A 515 -18.90 13.56 -15.96
C PHE A 515 -19.18 14.15 -17.35
N ASP A 516 -20.39 14.67 -17.55
CA ASP A 516 -20.79 15.38 -18.78
C ASP A 516 -21.86 16.41 -18.44
N GLY A 517 -21.73 17.64 -18.94
CA GLY A 517 -22.72 18.69 -18.73
C GLY A 517 -22.94 19.04 -17.25
N GLY A 518 -21.86 19.10 -16.46
CA GLY A 518 -21.91 19.57 -15.06
C GLY A 518 -22.38 18.54 -14.04
N HIS A 519 -22.58 17.27 -14.40
CA HIS A 519 -23.04 16.24 -13.47
C HIS A 519 -22.40 14.87 -13.73
N TRP A 520 -22.27 14.08 -12.67
CA TRP A 520 -21.81 12.70 -12.72
C TRP A 520 -22.95 11.74 -13.04
N LYS A 521 -22.68 10.75 -13.89
CA LYS A 521 -23.57 9.63 -14.21
C LYS A 521 -22.86 8.32 -13.95
N VAL A 522 -23.56 7.38 -13.33
CA VAL A 522 -23.10 6.00 -13.21
C VAL A 522 -23.58 5.23 -14.43
N LEU A 523 -22.64 4.73 -15.23
CA LEU A 523 -22.91 4.02 -16.49
C LEU A 523 -22.82 2.50 -16.33
N ASN A 524 -22.09 2.02 -15.33
CA ASN A 524 -21.99 0.62 -15.00
C ASN A 524 -21.82 0.45 -13.49
N HIS A 525 -22.67 -0.39 -12.88
CA HIS A 525 -22.56 -0.82 -11.49
C HIS A 525 -23.40 -2.08 -11.30
N ALA A 526 -22.75 -3.24 -11.16
CA ALA A 526 -23.44 -4.53 -11.15
C ALA A 526 -23.97 -4.95 -9.76
N ILE A 527 -23.53 -4.29 -8.68
CA ILE A 527 -23.70 -4.82 -7.33
C ILE A 527 -25.08 -4.50 -6.78
N LYS A 528 -25.81 -5.56 -6.40
CA LYS A 528 -27.09 -5.50 -5.70
C LYS A 528 -26.90 -5.91 -4.24
N VAL A 529 -27.40 -5.10 -3.32
CA VAL A 529 -27.32 -5.29 -1.87
C VAL A 529 -28.69 -5.49 -1.26
#